data_AF-A0A972GRD5-F1
#
_entry.id   AF-A0A972GRD5-F1
#
_cell.length_a   1.000
_cell.length_b   1.000
_cell.length_c   1.000
_cell.angle_alpha   90.00
_cell.angle_beta   90.00
_cell.angle_gamma   90.00
#
_symmetry.space_group_name_H-M   'P 1'
#
loop_
_entity.id
_entity.type
_entity.pdbx_description
1 polymer ?
#
loop_
_entity_poly.entity_id
_entity_poly.type
_entity_poly.pdbx_seq_one_letter_code
_entity_poly.pdbx_strand_id
1 'polypeptide(L)'
;MRIRTAARAVIIKDDQLLVLRRTSVQGEFYVLPGGGQEHGESIQETLIREVFEEVSLNVEIDELLFINEFIAKRDSSFPKLEPDVQN
;
A
#
# COMPACT_ATOMS: atom_id res chain seq x y z
N MET A 1 12.00 14.81 -11.58
CA MET A 1 11.73 13.96 -10.41
C MET A 1 10.23 13.74 -10.39
N ARG A 2 9.75 12.49 -10.47
CA ARG A 2 8.31 12.21 -10.55
C ARG A 2 7.88 11.63 -9.21
N ILE A 3 7.06 12.36 -8.47
CA ILE A 3 6.40 11.86 -7.27
C ILE A 3 5.25 10.97 -7.74
N ARG A 4 5.10 9.80 -7.14
CA ARG A 4 3.95 8.93 -7.33
C ARG A 4 3.22 8.81 -6.01
N THR A 5 1.99 9.32 -5.96
CA THR A 5 1.12 9.14 -4.81
C THR A 5 0.48 7.74 -4.86
N ALA A 6 0.24 7.18 -3.68
CA ALA A 6 -0.41 5.89 -3.52
C ALA A 6 -1.28 5.94 -2.26
N ALA A 7 -2.34 5.15 -2.25
CA ALA A 7 -3.22 4.96 -1.10
C ALA A 7 -3.16 3.50 -0.66
N ARG A 8 -3.20 3.24 0.65
CA ARG A 8 -3.17 1.90 1.24
C ARG A 8 -4.20 1.80 2.35
N ALA A 9 -4.94 0.69 2.39
CA ALA A 9 -6.02 0.49 3.34
C ALA A 9 -5.54 -0.32 4.55
N VAL A 10 -5.85 0.17 5.75
CA VAL A 10 -5.75 -0.62 6.99
C VAL A 10 -7.17 -1.11 7.29
N ILE A 11 -7.43 -2.39 7.02
CA ILE A 11 -8.75 -3.00 7.22
C ILE A 11 -8.64 -4.02 8.35
N ILE A 12 -9.28 -3.72 9.48
CA ILE A 12 -9.27 -4.55 10.68
C ILE A 12 -10.68 -5.12 10.89
N LYS A 13 -10.76 -6.43 11.11
CA LYS A 13 -11.99 -7.12 11.49
C LYS A 13 -11.64 -8.26 12.43
N ASP A 14 -12.39 -8.40 13.53
CA ASP A 14 -12.21 -9.46 14.52
C ASP A 14 -10.75 -9.56 15.03
N ASP A 15 -10.11 -8.41 15.30
CA ASP A 15 -8.69 -8.26 15.68
C ASP A 15 -7.68 -8.80 14.64
N GLN A 16 -8.09 -8.95 13.38
CA GLN A 16 -7.24 -9.39 12.27
C GLN A 16 -7.07 -8.28 11.24
N LEU A 17 -5.84 -8.10 10.76
CA LEU A 17 -5.50 -7.18 9.68
C LEU A 17 -5.53 -7.90 8.33
N LEU A 18 -6.25 -7.33 7.36
CA LEU A 18 -6.21 -7.82 5.98
C LEU A 18 -4.88 -7.41 5.30
N VAL A 19 -4.17 -8.39 4.76
CA VAL A 19 -2.94 -8.20 4.00
C VAL A 19 -2.94 -9.04 2.73
N LEU A 20 -2.22 -8.58 1.72
CA LEU A 20 -1.93 -9.32 0.50
C LEU A 20 -0.59 -10.02 0.64
N ARG A 21 -0.58 -11.35 0.49
CA ARG A 21 0.66 -12.12 0.37
C ARG A 21 1.18 -12.02 -1.06
N ARG A 22 2.42 -11.57 -1.22
CA ARG A 22 3.12 -11.48 -2.51
C ARG A 22 4.39 -12.32 -2.46
N THR A 23 4.72 -12.96 -3.57
CA THR A 23 5.91 -13.80 -3.73
C THR A 23 6.78 -13.21 -4.83
N SER A 24 8.08 -13.07 -4.56
CA SER A 24 9.08 -12.60 -5.52
C SER A 24 10.30 -13.50 -5.54
N VAL A 25 11.23 -13.21 -6.46
CA VAL A 25 12.56 -13.86 -6.49
C VAL A 25 13.37 -13.65 -5.20
N GLN A 26 13.01 -12.66 -4.38
CA GLN A 26 13.67 -12.32 -3.11
C GLN A 26 12.96 -12.95 -1.89
N GLY A 27 11.85 -13.65 -2.10
CA GLY A 27 11.05 -14.27 -1.04
C GLY A 27 9.62 -13.74 -0.99
N GLU A 28 8.93 -14.15 0.06
CA GLU A 28 7.55 -13.76 0.34
C GLU A 28 7.48 -12.55 1.25
N PHE A 29 6.52 -11.68 0.99
CA PHE A 29 6.26 -10.49 1.78
C PHE A 29 4.76 -10.17 1.79
N TYR A 30 4.36 -9.31 2.73
CA TYR A 30 2.97 -8.88 2.89
C TYR A 30 2.86 -7.39 2.66
N VAL A 31 1.78 -6.96 2.03
CA VAL A 31 1.47 -5.55 1.81
C VAL A 31 0.02 -5.26 2.15
N LEU A 32 -0.26 -4.03 2.55
CA LEU A 32 -1.64 -3.53 2.66
C LEU A 32 -2.28 -3.48 1.26
N PRO A 33 -3.58 -3.78 1.12
CA PRO A 33 -4.33 -3.51 -0.10
C PRO A 33 -4.21 -2.04 -0.50
N GLY A 34 -4.16 -1.77 -1.80
CA GLY A 34 -4.05 -0.43 -2.35
C GLY A 34 -2.90 -0.27 -3.33
N GLY A 35 -2.93 0.83 -4.07
CA GLY A 35 -2.01 1.06 -5.17
C GLY A 35 -1.86 2.52 -5.53
N GLY A 36 -1.58 2.78 -6.79
CA GLY A 36 -1.21 4.13 -7.25
C GLY A 36 -2.41 4.98 -7.59
N GLN A 37 -2.28 6.26 -7.32
CA GLN A 37 -3.26 7.23 -7.80
C GLN A 37 -3.21 7.33 -9.32
N GLU A 38 -4.37 7.18 -9.97
CA GLU A 38 -4.52 7.48 -11.39
C GLU A 38 -4.84 8.97 -11.62
N HIS A 39 -4.66 9.44 -12.84
CA HIS A 39 -4.87 10.85 -13.14
C HIS A 39 -6.35 11.23 -13.02
N GLY A 40 -6.63 12.26 -12.22
CA GLY A 40 -7.98 12.76 -12.01
C GLY A 40 -8.71 12.13 -10.81
N GLU A 41 -8.13 11.10 -10.17
CA GLU A 41 -8.68 10.54 -8.94
C GLU A 41 -8.29 11.38 -7.72
N SER A 42 -9.18 11.47 -6.74
CA SER A 42 -8.83 11.75 -5.35
C SER A 42 -8.15 10.53 -4.71
N ILE A 43 -7.42 10.75 -3.61
CA ILE A 43 -6.77 9.65 -2.87
C ILE A 43 -7.81 8.65 -2.33
N GLN A 44 -9.00 9.14 -1.97
CA GLN A 44 -10.12 8.34 -1.55
C GLN A 44 -10.64 7.43 -2.68
N GLU A 45 -10.84 7.98 -3.88
CA GLU A 45 -11.28 7.20 -5.05
C GLU A 45 -10.25 6.13 -5.42
N THR A 46 -8.96 6.48 -5.43
CA THR A 46 -7.86 5.52 -5.62
C THR A 46 -7.93 4.39 -4.61
N LEU A 47 -8.12 4.69 -3.31
CA LEU A 47 -8.17 3.67 -2.27
C LEU A 47 -9.34 2.70 -2.48
N ILE A 48 -10.53 3.23 -2.76
CA ILE A 48 -11.74 2.43 -2.97
C ILE A 48 -11.58 1.54 -4.21
N ARG A 49 -11.10 2.10 -5.34
CA ARG A 49 -10.85 1.33 -6.57
C ARG A 49 -9.87 0.19 -6.34
N GLU A 50 -8.69 0.48 -5.78
CA GLU A 50 -7.64 -0.50 -5.61
C GLU A 50 -8.05 -1.62 -4.63
N VAL A 51 -8.75 -1.28 -3.54
CA VAL A 51 -9.29 -2.30 -2.62
C VAL A 51 -10.29 -3.21 -3.35
N PHE A 52 -11.18 -2.63 -4.17
CA PHE A 52 -12.11 -3.44 -4.94
C PHE A 52 -11.39 -4.34 -5.97
N GLU A 53 -10.39 -3.82 -6.68
CA GLU A 53 -9.62 -4.57 -7.68
C GLU A 53 -8.79 -5.71 -7.05
N GLU A 54 -8.14 -5.47 -5.92
CA GLU A 54 -7.22 -6.45 -5.33
C GLU A 54 -7.92 -7.49 -4.44
N VAL A 55 -9.01 -7.13 -3.75
CA VAL A 55 -9.67 -8.01 -2.78
C VAL A 55 -11.19 -8.12 -2.95
N SER A 56 -11.78 -7.45 -3.95
CA SER A 56 -13.22 -7.51 -4.25
C SER A 56 -14.12 -7.10 -3.08
N LEU A 57 -13.66 -6.17 -2.25
CA LEU A 57 -14.43 -5.60 -1.15
C LEU A 57 -14.90 -4.18 -1.50
N ASN A 58 -16.16 -3.89 -1.17
CA ASN A 58 -16.65 -2.51 -1.12
C ASN A 58 -16.36 -1.98 0.28
N VAL A 59 -15.68 -0.84 0.37
CA VAL A 59 -15.25 -0.24 1.63
C VAL A 59 -15.68 1.22 1.72
N GLU A 60 -15.93 1.66 2.95
CA GLU A 60 -16.07 3.07 3.29
C GLU A 60 -14.81 3.51 4.04
N ILE A 61 -14.36 4.74 3.78
CA ILE A 61 -13.17 5.30 4.42
C ILE A 61 -13.60 5.97 5.72
N ASP A 62 -12.97 5.57 6.82
CA ASP A 62 -13.20 6.17 8.13
C ASP A 62 -12.28 7.40 8.33
N GLU A 63 -10.99 7.15 8.59
CA GLU A 63 -10.02 8.21 8.87
C GLU A 63 -8.67 8.03 8.15
N LEU A 64 -7.93 9.13 8.02
CA LEU A 64 -6.55 9.13 7.57
C LEU A 64 -5.62 8.82 8.75
N LEU A 65 -4.95 7.68 8.71
CA LEU A 65 -4.03 7.28 9.77
C LEU A 65 -2.64 7.93 9.63
N PHE A 66 -2.04 7.82 8.45
CA PHE A 66 -0.65 8.23 8.21
C PHE A 66 -0.44 8.80 6.81
N ILE A 67 0.52 9.72 6.69
CA ILE A 67 1.15 10.11 5.43
C ILE A 67 2.62 9.74 5.54
N ASN A 68 3.14 9.03 4.55
CA ASN A 68 4.54 8.59 4.51
C ASN A 68 5.19 8.96 3.18
N GLU A 69 6.44 9.40 3.23
CA GLU A 69 7.26 9.69 2.07
C GLU A 69 8.34 8.63 1.91
N PHE A 70 8.33 7.96 0.76
CA PHE A 70 9.35 6.97 0.44
C PHE A 70 10.37 7.53 -0.56
N ILE A 71 11.59 7.81 -0.07
CA ILE A 71 12.68 8.40 -0.87
C ILE A 71 13.71 7.31 -1.21
N ALA A 72 13.60 6.74 -2.41
CA ALA A 72 14.58 5.78 -2.92
C ALA A 72 15.83 6.44 -3.52
N LYS A 73 16.98 5.76 -3.42
CA LYS A 73 18.19 6.12 -4.18
C LYS A 73 17.98 5.80 -5.68
N ARG A 74 18.58 6.62 -6.54
CA ARG A 74 18.33 6.70 -8.00
C ARG A 74 18.55 5.39 -8.79
N ASP A 75 19.32 4.44 -8.24
CA ASP A 75 19.70 3.15 -8.87
C ASP A 75 19.23 1.89 -8.11
N SER A 76 18.33 2.04 -7.14
CA SER A 76 17.78 0.87 -6.44
C SER A 76 16.60 0.31 -7.24
N SER A 77 16.81 -0.83 -7.89
CA SER A 77 15.79 -1.89 -7.88
C SER A 77 15.14 -1.93 -6.49
N PHE A 78 13.82 -2.17 -6.40
CA PHE A 78 13.02 -2.16 -5.17
C PHE A 78 13.88 -2.40 -3.92
N PRO A 79 13.82 -1.50 -2.91
CA PRO A 79 14.67 -1.63 -1.73
C PRO A 79 14.65 -3.07 -1.27
N LYS A 80 15.83 -3.68 -1.16
CA LYS A 80 15.95 -4.91 -0.39
C LYS A 80 15.28 -4.56 0.94
N LEU A 81 14.19 -5.25 1.25
CA LEU A 81 13.54 -5.15 2.55
C LEU A 81 14.61 -5.61 3.56
N GLU A 82 15.39 -4.66 4.07
CA GLU A 82 16.15 -4.87 5.29
C GLU A 82 15.08 -5.11 6.36
N PRO A 83 15.12 -6.25 7.09
CA PRO A 83 14.17 -6.49 8.17
C PRO A 83 14.19 -5.28 9.10
N ASP A 84 12.99 -4.80 9.45
CA ASP A 84 12.79 -3.59 10.26
C ASP A 84 13.84 -3.51 11.37
N VAL A 85 14.75 -2.52 11.27
CA VAL A 85 15.66 -2.19 12.35
C VAL A 85 14.79 -1.55 13.43
N GLN A 86 14.19 -2.40 14.27
CA GLN A 86 13.63 -2.00 15.55
C GLN A 86 14.79 -1.47 16.40
N ASN A 87 14.81 -0.14 16.59
CA ASN A 87 15.52 0.48 17.71
C ASN A 87 14.66 0.37 18.96
#